data_AF-A0A930QBE9-F1
#
_entry.id   AF-A0A930QBE9-F1
#
_cell.length_a   1.000
_cell.length_b   1.000
_cell.length_c   1.000
_cell.angle_alpha   90.00
_cell.angle_beta   90.00
_cell.angle_gamma   90.00
#
_symmetry.space_group_name_H-M   'P 1'
#
loop_
_entity.id
_entity.type
_entity.pdbx_description
1 polymer ?
#
loop_
_entity_poly.entity_id
_entity_poly.type
_entity_poly.pdbx_seq_one_letter_code
_entity_poly.pdbx_strand_id
1 'polypeptide(L)'
;DLLNMVDAVEGIRRVRFMTSHPKDISDKLIDTIKNGTHICEHIHLPVQYGSNRILKAMNRVYTVEQYRERARRVREALPGASLTTDLIVGFPGETEEDFAETLDFLREMRYDAAYTFLYSKRSGTPAAAMAAQVTDEVKHARLERLMAVQNEISRAINEGLNNAQVEVMVEGASKNDPAVWSGRTRTNKIVLFPHGAERVGDFVQVKITQPQTWVLKGEIVR
;
A
#
# COMPACT_ATOMS: atom_id res chain seq x y z
N ASP A 1 15.25 12.79 10.70
CA ASP A 1 16.65 12.75 11.17
C ASP A 1 17.32 11.46 10.76
N LEU A 2 17.00 10.31 11.36
CA LEU A 2 17.56 9.02 10.91
C LEU A 2 17.40 8.79 9.40
N LEU A 3 16.21 9.08 8.85
CA LEU A 3 15.97 8.88 7.42
C LEU A 3 16.88 9.73 6.52
N ASN A 4 17.21 10.98 6.91
CA ASN A 4 18.21 11.80 6.21
C ASN A 4 19.62 11.24 6.34
N MET A 5 19.97 10.71 7.51
CA MET A 5 21.29 10.11 7.73
C MET A 5 21.48 8.87 6.86
N VAL A 6 20.44 8.03 6.75
CA VAL A 6 20.46 6.84 5.89
C VAL A 6 20.50 7.23 4.41
N ASP A 7 19.80 8.29 4.01
CA ASP A 7 19.81 8.79 2.62
C ASP A 7 21.21 9.25 2.16
N ALA A 8 22.07 9.65 3.11
CA ALA A 8 23.44 10.10 2.84
C ALA A 8 24.49 8.96 2.87
N VAL A 9 24.11 7.72 3.17
CA VAL A 9 25.06 6.59 3.22
C VAL A 9 25.48 6.20 1.81
N GLU A 10 26.79 6.24 1.56
CA GLU A 10 27.37 5.83 0.28
C GLU A 10 27.00 4.37 -0.07
N GLY A 11 26.60 4.15 -1.32
CA GLY A 11 26.20 2.84 -1.83
C GLY A 11 24.74 2.47 -1.60
N ILE A 12 23.99 3.17 -0.73
CA ILE A 12 22.54 2.95 -0.60
C ILE A 12 21.81 3.68 -1.74
N ARG A 13 21.14 2.93 -2.60
CA ARG A 13 20.40 3.47 -3.76
C ARG A 13 18.90 3.67 -3.52
N ARG A 14 18.32 2.90 -2.60
CA ARG A 14 16.90 2.97 -2.25
C ARG A 14 16.68 2.76 -0.76
N VAL A 15 15.90 3.62 -0.15
CA VAL A 15 15.43 3.56 1.24
C VAL A 15 13.91 3.60 1.22
N ARG A 16 13.26 2.58 1.79
CA ARG A 16 11.80 2.56 1.90
C ARG A 16 11.40 2.72 3.36
N PHE A 17 10.64 3.77 3.65
CA PHE A 17 10.05 3.97 4.96
C PHE A 17 8.71 3.22 5.06
N MET A 18 8.50 2.50 6.16
CA MET A 18 7.23 1.88 6.50
C MET A 18 6.92 2.16 7.97
N THR A 19 5.69 2.56 8.27
CA THR A 19 5.19 2.74 9.64
C THR A 19 3.93 1.92 9.85
N SER A 20 3.75 1.42 11.07
CA SER A 20 2.53 0.76 11.51
C SER A 20 1.47 1.73 12.06
N HIS A 21 1.74 3.04 12.10
CA HIS A 21 0.83 4.01 12.73
C HIS A 21 0.76 5.37 12.00
N PRO A 22 -0.45 5.86 11.62
CA PRO A 22 -0.60 7.10 10.87
C PRO A 22 -0.03 8.36 11.52
N LYS A 23 -0.11 8.46 12.85
CA LYS A 23 0.49 9.55 13.64
C LYS A 23 1.98 9.80 13.35
N ASP A 24 2.70 8.79 12.86
CA ASP A 24 4.13 8.90 12.61
C ASP A 24 4.42 9.69 11.32
N ILE A 25 3.41 9.88 10.45
CA ILE A 25 3.50 10.71 9.25
C ILE A 25 3.31 12.20 9.62
N SER A 26 4.38 12.76 10.18
CA SER A 26 4.52 14.20 10.40
C SER A 26 4.92 14.95 9.13
N ASP A 27 4.72 16.25 9.13
CA ASP A 27 5.06 17.16 8.03
C ASP A 27 6.56 17.10 7.72
N LYS A 28 7.38 17.11 8.79
CA LYS A 28 8.83 16.94 8.69
C LYS A 28 9.20 15.61 8.00
N LEU A 29 8.46 14.53 8.27
CA LEU A 29 8.72 13.25 7.62
C LEU A 29 8.30 13.26 6.14
N ILE A 30 7.15 13.87 5.81
CA ILE A 30 6.71 14.06 4.43
C ILE A 30 7.77 14.85 3.65
N ASP A 31 8.25 15.97 4.20
CA ASP A 31 9.30 16.79 3.60
C ASP A 31 10.63 16.03 3.49
N THR A 32 10.96 15.19 4.46
CA THR A 32 12.15 14.33 4.41
C THR A 32 12.05 13.35 3.24
N ILE A 33 10.91 12.67 3.07
CA ILE A 33 10.70 11.75 1.95
C ILE A 33 10.76 12.49 0.61
N LYS A 34 10.10 13.65 0.53
CA LYS A 34 10.06 14.50 -0.66
C LYS A 34 11.43 14.98 -1.13
N ASN A 35 12.29 15.38 -0.19
CA ASN A 35 13.60 15.94 -0.51
C ASN A 35 14.70 14.86 -0.56
N GLY A 36 14.38 13.62 -0.22
CA GLY A 36 15.31 12.49 -0.24
C GLY A 36 15.69 12.08 -1.66
N THR A 37 16.95 11.71 -1.86
CA THR A 37 17.43 11.25 -3.17
C THR A 37 17.16 9.75 -3.34
N HIS A 38 17.50 8.97 -2.33
CA HIS A 38 17.35 7.52 -2.29
C HIS A 38 16.06 7.09 -1.59
N ILE A 39 15.36 8.00 -0.91
CA ILE A 39 14.09 7.70 -0.25
C ILE A 39 12.99 7.49 -1.31
N CYS A 40 12.40 6.30 -1.32
CA CYS A 40 11.36 5.92 -2.26
C CYS A 40 10.01 6.59 -1.97
N GLU A 41 9.28 6.96 -3.03
CA GLU A 41 7.95 7.58 -3.00
C GLU A 41 6.85 6.54 -2.73
N HIS A 42 7.00 5.79 -1.64
CA HIS A 42 6.04 4.81 -1.16
C HIS A 42 5.79 5.02 0.31
N ILE A 43 4.54 5.30 0.66
CA ILE A 43 4.13 5.58 2.02
C ILE A 43 3.08 4.55 2.42
N HIS A 44 3.47 3.68 3.34
CA HIS A 44 2.55 2.78 4.00
C HIS A 44 1.89 3.52 5.18
N LEU A 45 0.58 3.74 5.08
CA LEU A 45 -0.21 4.56 5.99
C LEU A 45 -1.44 3.77 6.47
N PRO A 46 -1.31 2.92 7.49
CA PRO A 46 -2.36 1.96 7.82
C PRO A 46 -3.54 2.62 8.56
N VAL A 47 -4.69 2.70 7.90
CA VAL A 47 -5.94 3.22 8.50
C VAL A 47 -6.64 2.18 9.39
N GLN A 48 -6.56 0.91 9.01
CA GLN A 48 -7.24 -0.26 9.59
C GLN A 48 -8.74 -0.37 9.31
N TYR A 49 -9.49 0.75 9.34
CA TYR A 49 -10.92 0.77 9.04
C TYR A 49 -11.42 2.15 8.60
N GLY A 50 -12.54 2.22 7.87
CA GLY A 50 -13.07 3.47 7.33
C GLY A 50 -14.22 4.11 8.14
N SER A 51 -14.53 3.57 9.33
CA SER A 51 -15.58 4.10 10.22
C SER A 51 -15.02 4.52 11.57
N ASN A 52 -15.36 5.74 12.01
CA ASN A 52 -14.94 6.29 13.31
C ASN A 52 -15.38 5.42 14.49
N ARG A 53 -16.56 4.79 14.40
CA ARG A 53 -17.10 3.93 15.46
C ARG A 53 -16.22 2.69 15.66
N ILE A 54 -15.87 2.02 14.56
CA ILE A 54 -15.01 0.84 14.59
C ILE A 54 -13.56 1.21 14.89
N LEU A 55 -13.02 2.32 14.36
CA LEU A 55 -11.69 2.81 14.73
C LEU A 55 -11.57 3.02 16.25
N LYS A 56 -12.57 3.65 16.87
CA LYS A 56 -12.62 3.82 18.33
C LYS A 56 -12.69 2.47 19.05
N ALA A 57 -13.49 1.52 18.55
CA ALA A 57 -13.57 0.18 19.12
C ALA A 57 -12.25 -0.62 18.99
N MET A 58 -11.48 -0.35 17.93
CA MET A 58 -10.11 -0.85 17.72
C MET A 58 -9.05 -0.10 18.57
N ASN A 59 -9.47 0.80 19.47
CA ASN A 59 -8.61 1.64 20.30
C ASN A 59 -7.66 2.54 19.47
N ARG A 60 -8.13 3.03 18.32
CA ARG A 60 -7.40 4.04 17.53
C ARG A 60 -7.70 5.42 18.09
N VAL A 61 -6.64 6.20 18.27
CA VAL A 61 -6.68 7.56 18.82
C VAL A 61 -6.80 8.64 17.73
N TYR A 62 -7.31 8.27 16.56
CA TYR A 62 -7.52 9.17 15.42
C TYR A 62 -8.87 8.91 14.75
N THR A 63 -9.40 9.92 14.08
CA THR A 63 -10.62 9.82 13.28
C THR A 63 -10.32 9.65 11.79
N VAL A 64 -11.33 9.27 11.01
CA VAL A 64 -11.28 9.19 9.55
C VAL A 64 -10.93 10.55 8.95
N GLU A 65 -11.48 11.65 9.50
CA GLU A 65 -11.21 13.02 9.04
C GLU A 65 -9.74 13.41 9.27
N GLN A 66 -9.21 13.11 10.45
CA GLN A 66 -7.78 13.34 10.73
C GLN A 66 -6.88 12.52 9.81
N TYR A 67 -7.28 11.28 9.51
CA TYR A 67 -6.57 10.44 8.56
C TYR A 67 -6.62 11.03 7.13
N ARG A 68 -7.81 11.42 6.66
CA ARG A 68 -8.01 12.05 5.33
C ARG A 68 -7.09 13.25 5.17
N GLU A 69 -7.04 14.12 6.18
CA GLU A 69 -6.18 15.30 6.16
C GLU A 69 -4.69 14.91 6.03
N ARG A 70 -4.24 13.89 6.77
CA ARG A 70 -2.85 13.40 6.65
C ARG A 70 -2.57 12.86 5.25
N ALA A 71 -3.46 12.05 4.70
CA ALA A 71 -3.28 11.49 3.37
C ALA A 71 -3.35 12.55 2.26
N ARG A 72 -4.22 13.57 2.41
CA ARG A 72 -4.28 14.74 1.53
C ARG A 72 -2.93 15.45 1.49
N ARG A 73 -2.35 15.73 2.66
CA ARG A 73 -1.04 16.40 2.76
C ARG A 73 0.09 15.61 2.13
N VAL A 74 0.08 14.29 2.27
CA VAL A 74 1.03 13.41 1.56
C VAL A 74 0.89 13.60 0.04
N ARG A 75 -0.34 13.52 -0.49
CA ARG A 75 -0.60 13.66 -1.93
C ARG A 75 -0.23 15.03 -2.48
N GLU A 76 -0.45 16.09 -1.70
CA GLU A 76 -0.08 17.45 -2.10
C GLU A 76 1.43 17.65 -2.15
N ALA A 77 2.14 17.11 -1.17
CA ALA A 77 3.59 17.20 -1.12
C ALA A 77 4.27 16.27 -2.15
N LEU A 78 3.66 15.11 -2.41
CA LEU A 78 4.17 14.03 -3.25
C LEU A 78 3.07 13.48 -4.19
N PRO A 79 2.71 14.20 -5.28
CA PRO A 79 1.60 13.81 -6.16
C PRO A 79 1.74 12.42 -6.81
N GLY A 80 2.97 11.91 -6.96
CA GLY A 80 3.25 10.59 -7.52
C GLY A 80 3.51 9.49 -6.49
N ALA A 81 3.38 9.77 -5.18
CA ALA A 81 3.64 8.76 -4.17
C ALA A 81 2.58 7.66 -4.15
N SER A 82 3.06 6.43 -4.02
CA SER A 82 2.20 5.27 -3.77
C SER A 82 1.74 5.28 -2.32
N LEU A 83 0.43 5.18 -2.11
CA LEU A 83 -0.17 5.01 -0.79
C LEU A 83 -0.65 3.57 -0.62
N THR A 84 -0.18 2.92 0.44
CA THR A 84 -0.66 1.59 0.82
C THR A 84 -1.20 1.59 2.25
N THR A 85 -2.10 0.67 2.56
CA THR A 85 -2.75 0.61 3.89
C THR A 85 -2.95 -0.84 4.34
N ASP A 86 -3.26 -1.01 5.62
CA ASP A 86 -3.86 -2.21 6.16
C ASP A 86 -5.36 -1.99 6.40
N LEU A 87 -6.17 -3.03 6.18
CA LEU A 87 -7.61 -3.06 6.44
C LEU A 87 -8.00 -4.37 7.12
N ILE A 88 -8.79 -4.29 8.18
CA ILE A 88 -9.30 -5.46 8.92
C ILE A 88 -10.83 -5.45 8.88
N VAL A 89 -11.44 -6.49 8.31
CA VAL A 89 -12.90 -6.65 8.31
C VAL A 89 -13.38 -7.69 9.32
N GLY A 90 -14.63 -7.60 9.74
CA GLY A 90 -15.22 -8.54 10.67
C GLY A 90 -14.89 -8.26 12.13
N PHE A 91 -14.51 -7.02 12.45
CA PHE A 91 -14.23 -6.65 13.83
C PHE A 91 -15.51 -6.79 14.69
N PRO A 92 -15.40 -7.19 15.97
CA PRO A 92 -16.59 -7.35 16.80
C PRO A 92 -17.42 -6.06 16.88
N GLY A 93 -18.71 -6.19 16.57
CA GLY A 93 -19.67 -5.10 16.52
C GLY A 93 -19.82 -4.42 15.17
N GLU A 94 -19.06 -4.80 14.13
CA GLU A 94 -19.14 -4.26 12.77
C GLU A 94 -20.50 -4.51 12.09
N THR A 95 -21.21 -3.44 11.73
CA THR A 95 -22.49 -3.48 11.01
C THR A 95 -22.28 -3.32 9.50
N GLU A 96 -23.37 -3.46 8.73
CA GLU A 96 -23.30 -3.25 7.28
C GLU A 96 -23.08 -1.77 6.95
N GLU A 97 -23.58 -0.85 7.76
CA GLU A 97 -23.35 0.58 7.60
C GLU A 97 -21.87 0.95 7.77
N ASP A 98 -21.17 0.46 8.81
CA ASP A 98 -19.73 0.76 8.97
C ASP A 98 -18.90 0.16 7.83
N PHE A 99 -19.34 -0.99 7.32
CA PHE A 99 -18.68 -1.64 6.19
C PHE A 99 -18.91 -0.83 4.90
N ALA A 100 -20.11 -0.32 4.66
CA ALA A 100 -20.40 0.58 3.55
C ALA A 100 -19.56 1.87 3.63
N GLU A 101 -19.48 2.50 4.81
CA GLU A 101 -18.59 3.65 5.05
C GLU A 101 -17.13 3.32 4.69
N THR A 102 -16.68 2.10 5.01
CA THR A 102 -15.32 1.65 4.69
C THR A 102 -15.10 1.47 3.19
N LEU A 103 -16.08 0.97 2.45
CA LEU A 103 -15.99 0.88 0.98
C LEU A 103 -15.94 2.27 0.33
N ASP A 104 -16.75 3.22 0.82
CA ASP A 104 -16.75 4.59 0.30
C ASP A 104 -15.44 5.31 0.63
N PHE A 105 -14.95 5.15 1.85
CA PHE A 105 -13.64 5.63 2.25
C PHE A 105 -12.53 5.06 1.37
N LEU A 106 -12.58 3.76 1.04
CA LEU A 106 -11.60 3.11 0.16
C LEU A 106 -11.60 3.73 -1.25
N ARG A 107 -12.80 3.96 -1.83
CA ARG A 107 -12.97 4.61 -3.14
C ARG A 107 -12.44 6.03 -3.17
N GLU A 108 -12.66 6.79 -2.11
CA GLU A 108 -12.13 8.15 -1.93
C GLU A 108 -10.60 8.13 -1.80
N MET A 109 -10.09 7.23 -0.96
CA MET A 109 -8.69 7.17 -0.61
C MET A 109 -7.81 6.54 -1.67
N ARG A 110 -8.34 5.84 -2.67
CA ARG A 110 -7.64 5.35 -3.86
C ARG A 110 -6.21 4.82 -3.58
N TYR A 111 -6.06 3.84 -2.69
CA TYR A 111 -4.75 3.26 -2.39
C TYR A 111 -4.20 2.45 -3.58
N ASP A 112 -2.89 2.47 -3.77
CA ASP A 112 -2.20 1.63 -4.75
C ASP A 112 -2.34 0.14 -4.43
N ALA A 113 -2.31 -0.19 -3.13
CA ALA A 113 -2.54 -1.53 -2.61
C ALA A 113 -3.03 -1.47 -1.16
N ALA A 114 -3.78 -2.48 -0.74
CA ALA A 114 -4.17 -2.68 0.65
C ALA A 114 -3.85 -4.10 1.08
N TYR A 115 -3.26 -4.25 2.27
CA TYR A 115 -3.17 -5.53 2.94
C TYR A 115 -4.48 -5.76 3.71
N THR A 116 -5.23 -6.77 3.31
CA THR A 116 -6.55 -7.04 3.84
C THR A 116 -6.53 -8.27 4.74
N PHE A 117 -7.16 -8.16 5.89
CA PHE A 117 -7.16 -9.21 6.90
C PHE A 117 -8.57 -9.47 7.42
N LEU A 118 -8.86 -10.73 7.74
CA LEU A 118 -10.01 -11.07 8.58
C LEU A 118 -9.64 -10.85 10.04
N TYR A 119 -10.53 -10.22 10.79
CA TYR A 119 -10.42 -10.23 12.25
C TYR A 119 -10.44 -11.68 12.75
N SER A 120 -9.40 -12.03 13.51
CA SER A 120 -9.26 -13.31 14.17
C SER A 120 -9.18 -13.08 15.68
N LYS A 121 -10.02 -13.81 16.42
CA LYS A 121 -10.08 -13.74 17.89
C LYS A 121 -8.77 -14.23 18.49
N ARG A 122 -8.05 -13.36 19.19
CA ARG A 122 -6.82 -13.70 19.92
C ARG A 122 -7.06 -13.64 21.42
N SER A 123 -6.77 -14.73 22.12
CA SER A 123 -6.88 -14.79 23.59
C SER A 123 -6.09 -13.65 24.25
N GLY A 124 -6.65 -13.08 25.32
CA GLY A 124 -6.03 -11.98 26.06
C GLY A 124 -6.22 -10.57 25.46
N THR A 125 -6.91 -10.42 24.33
CA THR A 125 -7.22 -9.10 23.76
C THR A 125 -8.61 -8.60 24.19
N PRO A 126 -8.83 -7.28 24.37
CA PRO A 126 -10.16 -6.74 24.67
C PRO A 126 -11.23 -7.15 23.65
N ALA A 127 -10.85 -7.20 22.36
CA ALA A 127 -11.74 -7.60 21.27
C ALA A 127 -12.24 -9.05 21.39
N ALA A 128 -11.45 -9.94 22.00
CA ALA A 128 -11.84 -11.33 22.20
C ALA A 128 -12.99 -11.51 23.20
N ALA A 129 -13.17 -10.57 24.12
CA ALA A 129 -14.23 -10.57 25.12
C ALA A 129 -15.51 -9.85 24.65
N MET A 130 -15.49 -9.19 23.48
CA MET A 130 -16.67 -8.50 22.95
C MET A 130 -17.74 -9.51 22.54
N ALA A 131 -18.99 -9.30 22.96
CA ALA A 131 -20.08 -10.25 22.68
C ALA A 131 -20.52 -10.27 21.20
N ALA A 132 -20.48 -9.12 20.53
CA ALA A 132 -20.96 -8.95 19.15
C ALA A 132 -19.95 -9.45 18.10
N GLN A 133 -19.51 -10.70 18.18
CA GLN A 133 -18.63 -11.28 17.16
C GLN A 133 -19.37 -11.41 15.82
N VAL A 134 -18.70 -11.08 14.72
CA VAL A 134 -19.23 -11.28 13.36
C VAL A 134 -18.99 -12.73 12.94
N THR A 135 -19.95 -13.35 12.25
CA THR A 135 -19.82 -14.73 11.77
C THR A 135 -18.83 -14.81 10.62
N ASP A 136 -18.16 -15.95 10.44
CA ASP A 136 -17.14 -16.10 9.41
C ASP A 136 -17.71 -15.94 7.99
N GLU A 137 -18.96 -16.35 7.75
CA GLU A 137 -19.63 -16.14 6.46
C GLU A 137 -19.71 -14.64 6.11
N VAL A 138 -20.10 -13.80 7.08
CA VAL A 138 -20.17 -12.34 6.88
C VAL A 138 -18.77 -11.76 6.69
N LYS A 139 -17.78 -12.22 7.47
CA LYS A 139 -16.39 -11.76 7.33
C LYS A 139 -15.84 -12.03 5.92
N HIS A 140 -16.05 -13.24 5.41
CA HIS A 140 -15.59 -13.63 4.07
C HIS A 140 -16.31 -12.84 2.98
N ALA A 141 -17.64 -12.69 3.08
CA ALA A 141 -18.41 -11.89 2.11
C ALA A 141 -17.96 -10.42 2.07
N ARG A 142 -17.66 -9.83 3.25
CA ARG A 142 -17.13 -8.46 3.35
C ARG A 142 -15.71 -8.35 2.78
N LEU A 143 -14.84 -9.31 3.08
CA LEU A 143 -13.47 -9.33 2.53
C LEU A 143 -13.50 -9.37 1.00
N GLU A 144 -14.34 -10.23 0.41
CA GLU A 144 -14.49 -10.34 -1.05
C GLU A 144 -14.94 -9.01 -1.67
N ARG A 145 -15.97 -8.38 -1.12
CA ARG A 145 -16.47 -7.06 -1.58
C ARG A 145 -15.41 -5.96 -1.44
N LEU A 146 -14.67 -5.95 -0.34
CA LEU A 146 -13.60 -4.99 -0.10
C LEU A 146 -12.45 -5.19 -1.10
N MET A 147 -12.05 -6.45 -1.33
CA MET A 147 -11.03 -6.78 -2.32
C MET A 147 -11.47 -6.41 -3.73
N ALA A 148 -12.74 -6.61 -4.10
CA ALA A 148 -13.25 -6.20 -5.41
C ALA A 148 -13.06 -4.68 -5.63
N VAL A 149 -13.45 -3.85 -4.66
CA VAL A 149 -13.27 -2.40 -4.72
C VAL A 149 -11.78 -2.01 -4.77
N GLN A 150 -10.93 -2.60 -3.92
CA GLN A 150 -9.49 -2.33 -3.96
C GLN A 150 -8.87 -2.73 -5.31
N ASN A 151 -9.31 -3.84 -5.90
CA ASN A 151 -8.80 -4.32 -7.18
C ASN A 151 -9.12 -3.37 -8.32
N GLU A 152 -10.35 -2.84 -8.35
CA GLU A 152 -10.76 -1.83 -9.32
C GLU A 152 -9.89 -0.57 -9.22
N ILE A 153 -9.63 -0.11 -7.99
CA ILE A 153 -8.77 1.05 -7.72
C ILE A 153 -7.33 0.78 -8.16
N SER A 154 -6.71 -0.32 -7.70
CA SER A 154 -5.34 -0.68 -8.06
C SER A 154 -5.17 -0.83 -9.57
N ARG A 155 -6.15 -1.45 -10.24
CA ARG A 155 -6.20 -1.58 -11.69
C ARG A 155 -6.21 -0.21 -12.37
N ALA A 156 -7.11 0.67 -11.97
CA ALA A 156 -7.23 2.00 -12.57
C ALA A 156 -5.97 2.86 -12.37
N ILE A 157 -5.32 2.78 -11.21
CA ILE A 157 -4.04 3.46 -10.95
C ILE A 157 -2.94 2.90 -11.87
N ASN A 158 -2.84 1.57 -11.96
CA ASN A 158 -1.82 0.92 -12.78
C ASN A 158 -2.05 1.14 -14.27
N GLU A 159 -3.29 1.25 -14.74
CA GLU A 159 -3.61 1.58 -16.13
C GLU A 159 -3.03 2.92 -16.57
N GLY A 160 -2.95 3.90 -15.64
CA GLY A 160 -2.29 5.18 -15.88
C GLY A 160 -0.78 5.07 -16.13
N LEU A 161 -0.16 3.93 -15.84
CA LEU A 161 1.25 3.66 -16.12
C LEU A 161 1.47 3.03 -17.50
N ASN A 162 0.43 2.76 -18.28
CA ASN A 162 0.61 2.20 -19.61
C ASN A 162 1.49 3.12 -20.48
N ASN A 163 2.51 2.55 -21.13
CA ASN A 163 3.57 3.25 -21.86
C ASN A 163 4.51 4.14 -21.03
N ALA A 164 4.34 4.25 -19.72
CA ALA A 164 5.28 4.96 -18.87
C ALA A 164 6.61 4.19 -18.78
N GLN A 165 7.71 4.93 -18.70
CA GLN A 165 9.03 4.37 -18.37
C GLN A 165 9.27 4.51 -16.88
N VAL A 166 9.60 3.40 -16.22
CA VAL A 166 9.84 3.37 -14.77
C VAL A 166 11.16 2.70 -14.45
N GLU A 167 11.86 3.22 -13.46
CA GLU A 167 13.07 2.59 -12.92
C GLU A 167 12.70 1.37 -12.07
N VAL A 168 13.24 0.20 -12.43
CA VAL A 168 13.00 -1.07 -11.75
C VAL A 168 14.31 -1.59 -11.17
N MET A 169 14.31 -1.92 -9.88
CA MET A 169 15.40 -2.66 -9.26
C MET A 169 15.12 -4.15 -9.46
N VAL A 170 16.05 -4.85 -10.11
CA VAL A 170 15.96 -6.27 -10.44
C VAL A 170 16.11 -7.10 -9.16
N GLU A 171 15.13 -7.94 -8.83
CA GLU A 171 15.15 -8.76 -7.60
C GLU A 171 15.48 -10.23 -7.83
N GLY A 172 15.16 -10.75 -9.02
CA GLY A 172 15.29 -12.18 -9.30
C GLY A 172 14.40 -12.65 -10.42
N ALA A 173 14.53 -13.91 -10.78
CA ALA A 173 13.55 -14.57 -11.63
C ALA A 173 12.16 -14.56 -10.96
N SER A 174 11.11 -14.47 -11.78
CA SER A 174 9.74 -14.49 -11.30
C SER A 174 9.41 -15.85 -10.68
N LYS A 175 8.49 -15.87 -9.72
CA LYS A 175 8.10 -17.11 -9.02
C LYS A 175 7.58 -18.21 -9.96
N ASN A 176 6.94 -17.82 -11.05
CA ASN A 176 6.20 -18.73 -11.93
C ASN A 176 6.97 -19.07 -13.22
N ASP A 177 7.96 -18.26 -13.60
CA ASP A 177 8.71 -18.41 -14.83
C ASP A 177 10.15 -17.90 -14.67
N PRO A 178 11.16 -18.79 -14.70
CA PRO A 178 12.57 -18.42 -14.63
C PRO A 178 13.07 -17.53 -15.77
N ALA A 179 12.40 -17.54 -16.93
CA ALA A 179 12.75 -16.72 -18.10
C ALA A 179 12.23 -15.27 -18.02
N VAL A 180 11.52 -14.93 -16.94
CA VAL A 180 10.96 -13.60 -16.69
C VAL A 180 11.59 -13.07 -15.42
N TRP A 181 12.18 -11.88 -15.45
CA TRP A 181 12.57 -11.19 -14.22
C TRP A 181 11.40 -10.56 -13.53
N SER A 182 11.52 -10.48 -12.21
CA SER A 182 10.73 -9.66 -11.33
C SER A 182 11.62 -8.61 -10.68
N GLY A 183 11.11 -7.40 -10.61
CA GLY A 183 11.72 -6.32 -9.87
C GLY A 183 10.67 -5.37 -9.30
N ARG A 184 11.12 -4.34 -8.58
CA ARG A 184 10.22 -3.34 -8.00
C ARG A 184 10.55 -1.93 -8.42
N THR A 185 9.52 -1.11 -8.61
CA THR A 185 9.66 0.34 -8.80
C THR A 185 9.97 1.05 -7.48
N ARG A 186 10.31 2.35 -7.54
CA ARG A 186 10.40 3.21 -6.35
C ARG A 186 9.08 3.24 -5.58
N THR A 187 7.94 3.28 -6.27
CA THR A 187 6.57 3.20 -5.71
C THR A 187 6.15 1.80 -5.24
N ASN A 188 7.09 0.84 -5.17
CA ASN A 188 6.90 -0.54 -4.71
C ASN A 188 6.03 -1.43 -5.59
N LYS A 189 5.78 -1.04 -6.84
CA LYS A 189 5.03 -1.87 -7.80
C LYS A 189 5.92 -2.98 -8.33
N ILE A 190 5.39 -4.19 -8.43
CA ILE A 190 6.10 -5.33 -9.02
C ILE A 190 6.04 -5.18 -10.54
N VAL A 191 7.19 -5.30 -11.20
CA VAL A 191 7.31 -5.26 -12.66
C VAL A 191 7.95 -6.55 -13.14
N LEU A 192 7.30 -7.18 -14.11
CA LEU A 192 7.76 -8.37 -14.79
C LEU A 192 8.25 -8.00 -16.19
N PHE A 193 9.42 -8.48 -16.58
CA PHE A 193 10.01 -8.21 -17.89
C PHE A 193 10.89 -9.39 -18.35
N PRO A 194 11.08 -9.60 -19.65
CA PRO A 194 11.86 -10.72 -20.17
C PRO A 194 13.31 -10.74 -19.64
N HIS A 195 13.84 -11.93 -19.39
CA HIS A 195 15.23 -12.12 -18.99
C HIS A 195 16.22 -11.75 -20.11
N GLY A 196 17.16 -10.87 -19.77
CA GLY A 196 18.25 -10.38 -20.60
C GLY A 196 19.61 -10.56 -19.93
N ALA A 197 20.40 -9.48 -19.92
CA ALA A 197 21.79 -9.45 -19.44
C ALA A 197 21.95 -8.82 -18.04
N GLU A 198 20.87 -8.28 -17.50
CA GLU A 198 20.77 -7.72 -16.16
C GLU A 198 20.98 -8.78 -15.07
N ARG A 199 21.40 -8.31 -13.90
CA ARG A 199 21.68 -9.11 -12.71
C ARG A 199 20.81 -8.63 -11.55
N VAL A 200 20.64 -9.49 -10.55
CA VAL A 200 20.03 -9.11 -9.26
C VAL A 200 20.74 -7.88 -8.70
N GLY A 201 19.97 -6.86 -8.32
CA GLY A 201 20.47 -5.59 -7.80
C GLY A 201 20.72 -4.51 -8.86
N ASP A 202 20.66 -4.85 -10.16
CA ASP A 202 20.74 -3.84 -11.22
C ASP A 202 19.48 -2.95 -11.21
N PHE A 203 19.63 -1.73 -11.71
CA PHE A 203 18.55 -0.78 -11.92
C PHE A 203 18.37 -0.55 -13.41
N VAL A 204 17.20 -0.90 -13.93
CA VAL A 204 16.89 -0.84 -15.38
C VAL A 204 15.67 0.05 -15.62
N GLN A 205 15.64 0.72 -16.78
CA GLN A 205 14.44 1.43 -17.22
C GLN A 205 13.54 0.45 -17.96
N VAL A 206 12.28 0.34 -17.54
CA VAL A 206 11.29 -0.55 -18.14
C VAL A 206 10.12 0.28 -18.63
N LYS A 207 9.78 0.14 -19.91
CA LYS A 207 8.53 0.68 -20.46
C LYS A 207 7.41 -0.30 -20.14
N ILE A 208 6.41 0.16 -19.39
CA ILE A 208 5.24 -0.65 -19.06
C ILE A 208 4.37 -0.80 -20.30
N THR A 209 4.06 -2.04 -20.69
CA THR A 209 3.25 -2.37 -21.87
C THR A 209 1.93 -3.04 -21.50
N GLN A 210 1.87 -3.70 -20.34
CA GLN A 210 0.66 -4.34 -19.84
C GLN A 210 0.53 -4.11 -18.34
N PRO A 211 -0.13 -3.02 -17.90
CA PRO A 211 -0.50 -2.89 -16.51
C PRO A 211 -1.53 -3.96 -16.13
N GLN A 212 -1.34 -4.60 -14.98
CA GLN A 212 -2.31 -5.50 -14.35
C GLN A 212 -2.62 -5.02 -12.94
N THR A 213 -3.56 -5.66 -12.25
CA THR A 213 -4.00 -5.22 -10.91
C THR A 213 -2.86 -5.28 -9.89
N TRP A 214 -2.09 -6.36 -9.88
CA TRP A 214 -1.06 -6.64 -8.85
C TRP A 214 0.37 -6.52 -9.35
N VAL A 215 0.56 -6.70 -10.65
CA VAL A 215 1.87 -6.66 -11.31
C VAL A 215 1.76 -5.81 -12.56
N LEU A 216 2.87 -5.21 -12.98
CA LEU A 216 3.01 -4.58 -14.28
C LEU A 216 3.86 -5.51 -15.14
N LYS A 217 3.61 -5.53 -16.45
CA LYS A 217 4.54 -6.13 -17.41
C LYS A 217 5.09 -5.07 -18.34
N GLY A 218 6.34 -5.23 -18.73
CA GLY A 218 7.01 -4.29 -19.60
C GLY A 218 8.25 -4.87 -20.25
N GLU A 219 8.95 -4.00 -20.95
CA GLU A 219 10.17 -4.32 -21.68
C GLU A 219 11.27 -3.32 -21.30
N ILE A 220 12.51 -3.80 -21.17
CA ILE A 220 13.64 -2.92 -20.89
C ILE A 220 13.80 -1.93 -22.06
N VAL A 221 13.92 -0.65 -21.73
CA VAL A 221 14.26 0.42 -22.67
C VAL A 221 15.76 0.39 -22.88
N ARG A 222 16.19 0.24 -24.13
CA ARG A 222 17.60 0.27 -24.56
C ARG A 222 17.96 1.61 -25.16
#